data_AF-A0A970FNP6-F1
#
_entry.id   AF-A0A970FNP6-F1
#
_cell.length_a   1.000
_cell.length_b   1.000
_cell.length_c   1.000
_cell.angle_alpha   90.00
_cell.angle_beta   90.00
_cell.angle_gamma   90.00
#
_symmetry.space_group_name_H-M   'P 1'
#
loop_
_entity.id
_entity.type
_entity.pdbx_description
1 polymer ?
#
loop_
_entity_poly.entity_id
_entity_poly.type
_entity_poly.pdbx_seq_one_letter_code
_entity_poly.pdbx_strand_id
1 'polypeptide(L)'
;MEPSGQVLTRYERQYGEQRSDSNDYRTTLAQLMRNVGAWKNSGLRKLIPDPLLEVMDSQPRDELQKTLRTMYRLNRDYDFETALRALEEGLRINRTNFHDAAALAARMTGYGLSTAPEQGPDLRHYDQLLHSGGDRPC
;
A
#
# COMPACT_ATOMS: atom_id res chain seq x y z
N MET A 1 -45.39 8.21 -26.40
CA MET A 1 -43.92 8.25 -26.55
C MET A 1 -43.39 8.09 -25.14
N GLU A 2 -43.11 6.85 -24.74
CA GLU A 2 -42.66 6.56 -23.37
C GLU A 2 -41.19 6.97 -23.24
N PRO A 3 -40.80 7.80 -22.26
CA PRO A 3 -39.40 8.12 -22.05
C PRO A 3 -38.70 6.86 -21.52
N SER A 4 -37.89 6.22 -22.38
CA SER A 4 -36.95 5.17 -22.02
C SER A 4 -35.87 5.76 -21.10
N GLY A 5 -36.19 5.88 -19.81
CA GLY A 5 -35.24 6.30 -18.78
C GLY A 5 -34.26 5.17 -18.50
N GLN A 6 -33.10 5.19 -19.15
CA GLN A 6 -32.04 4.23 -18.87
C GLN A 6 -31.41 4.56 -17.51
N VAL A 7 -31.52 3.63 -16.56
CA VAL A 7 -30.91 3.77 -15.23
C VAL A 7 -29.39 3.71 -15.38
N LEU A 8 -28.71 4.85 -15.15
CA LEU A 8 -27.26 4.96 -15.26
C LEU A 8 -26.53 4.23 -14.12
N THR A 9 -27.07 4.29 -12.90
CA THR A 9 -26.45 3.67 -11.71
C THR A 9 -27.48 3.45 -10.61
N ARG A 10 -27.41 2.32 -9.90
CA ARG A 10 -28.24 2.01 -8.73
C ARG A 10 -27.32 1.84 -7.52
N TYR A 11 -27.56 2.63 -6.48
CA TYR A 11 -26.90 2.48 -5.19
C TYR A 11 -27.86 1.86 -4.19
N GLU A 12 -27.38 0.91 -3.39
CA GLU A 12 -28.16 0.30 -2.31
C GLU A 12 -28.21 1.26 -1.12
N ARG A 13 -29.42 1.52 -0.59
CA ARG A 13 -29.57 2.40 0.57
C ARG A 13 -29.13 1.66 1.83
N GLN A 14 -28.07 2.14 2.46
CA GLN A 14 -27.68 1.69 3.80
C GLN A 14 -28.31 2.62 4.83
N TYR A 15 -29.06 2.09 5.79
CA TYR A 15 -29.66 2.83 6.90
C TYR A 15 -28.84 2.60 8.18
N GLY A 16 -28.44 3.67 8.86
CA GLY A 16 -27.67 3.62 10.11
C GLY A 16 -27.44 5.01 10.71
N GLU A 17 -26.99 5.07 11.97
CA GLU A 17 -26.70 6.32 12.70
C GLU A 17 -25.41 7.00 12.20
N GLN A 18 -24.59 6.27 11.45
CA GLN A 18 -23.38 6.75 10.80
C GLN A 18 -23.66 7.09 9.33
N ARG A 19 -22.99 8.11 8.80
CA ARG A 19 -23.14 8.52 7.39
C ARG A 19 -22.90 7.34 6.45
N SER A 20 -23.92 7.01 5.65
CA SER A 20 -23.97 5.93 4.66
C SER A 20 -23.16 6.19 3.37
N ASP A 21 -22.28 7.20 3.39
CA ASP A 21 -21.44 7.48 2.25
C ASP A 21 -20.43 6.33 2.17
N SER A 22 -20.58 5.47 1.16
CA SER A 22 -19.50 4.60 0.69
C SER A 22 -18.30 5.51 0.48
N ASN A 23 -17.43 5.56 1.48
CA ASN A 23 -16.37 6.54 1.51
C ASN A 23 -15.36 6.05 0.48
N ASP A 24 -15.41 6.64 -0.71
CA ASP A 24 -14.49 6.30 -1.77
C ASP A 24 -13.08 6.61 -1.27
N TYR A 25 -12.39 5.55 -0.85
CA TYR A 25 -11.05 5.60 -0.28
C TYR A 25 -10.08 6.22 -1.28
N ARG A 26 -10.35 6.12 -2.60
CA ARG A 26 -9.54 6.79 -3.64
C ARG A 26 -9.66 8.30 -3.51
N THR A 27 -10.89 8.79 -3.36
CA THR A 27 -11.19 10.23 -3.20
C THR A 27 -10.61 10.75 -1.88
N THR A 28 -10.76 10.00 -0.79
CA THR A 28 -10.19 10.39 0.52
C THR A 28 -8.65 10.41 0.51
N LEU A 29 -8.00 9.40 -0.08
CA LEU A 29 -6.55 9.38 -0.24
C LEU A 29 -6.05 10.51 -1.15
N ALA A 30 -6.74 10.78 -2.25
CA ALA A 30 -6.41 11.90 -3.14
C ALA A 30 -6.49 13.25 -2.44
N GLN A 31 -7.46 13.43 -1.53
CA GLN A 31 -7.57 14.63 -0.69
C GLN A 31 -6.43 14.71 0.32
N LEU A 32 -6.09 13.60 0.99
CA LEU A 32 -4.97 13.54 1.94
C LEU A 32 -3.60 13.80 1.29
N MET A 33 -3.44 13.45 0.01
CA MET A 33 -2.25 13.81 -0.77
C MET A 33 -2.07 15.32 -0.94
N ARG A 34 -3.17 16.09 -0.95
CA ARG A 34 -3.16 17.55 -1.03
C ARG A 34 -3.07 18.20 0.36
N ASN A 35 -3.65 17.57 1.38
CA ASN A 35 -3.64 18.05 2.76
C ASN A 35 -3.39 16.91 3.76
N VAL A 36 -2.12 16.64 4.04
CA VAL A 36 -1.68 15.63 5.01
C VAL A 36 -2.15 15.95 6.43
N GLY A 37 -2.31 17.24 6.77
CA GLY A 37 -2.76 17.67 8.09
C GLY A 37 -4.20 17.23 8.42
N ALA A 38 -5.00 16.89 7.41
CA ALA A 38 -6.34 16.36 7.59
C ALA A 38 -6.37 14.89 8.05
N TRP A 39 -5.22 14.19 8.09
CA TRP A 39 -5.12 12.78 8.49
C TRP A 39 -5.88 12.44 9.77
N LYS A 40 -5.65 13.21 10.85
CA LYS A 40 -6.26 12.97 12.17
C LYS A 40 -7.78 13.01 12.18
N ASN A 41 -8.36 13.74 11.22
CA ASN A 41 -9.80 13.95 11.07
C ASN A 41 -10.39 13.15 9.89
N SER A 42 -9.57 12.36 9.20
CA SER A 42 -10.01 11.62 8.02
C SER A 42 -10.84 10.40 8.39
N GLY A 43 -11.88 10.11 7.61
CA GLY A 43 -12.64 8.87 7.75
C GLY A 43 -11.81 7.62 7.47
N LEU A 44 -10.70 7.77 6.73
CA LEU A 44 -9.76 6.70 6.42
C LEU A 44 -9.10 6.12 7.68
N ARG A 45 -8.91 6.95 8.72
CA ARG A 45 -8.29 6.55 9.99
C ARG A 45 -9.03 5.39 10.68
N LYS A 46 -10.35 5.28 10.47
CA LYS A 46 -11.19 4.19 11.02
C LYS A 46 -11.05 2.85 10.29
N LEU A 47 -10.48 2.88 9.09
CA LEU A 47 -10.29 1.71 8.23
C LEU A 47 -8.87 1.13 8.34
N ILE A 48 -8.00 1.79 9.11
CA ILE A 48 -6.60 1.43 9.27
C ILE A 48 -6.48 0.57 10.54
N PRO A 49 -5.82 -0.60 10.46
CA PRO A 49 -5.57 -1.46 11.62
C PRO A 49 -4.70 -0.75 12.66
N ASP A 50 -4.96 -1.01 13.95
CA ASP A 50 -4.34 -0.32 15.08
C ASP A 50 -2.79 -0.25 15.01
N PRO A 51 -2.06 -1.32 14.66
CA PRO A 51 -0.59 -1.26 14.60
C PRO A 51 -0.06 -0.28 13.54
N LEU A 52 -0.74 -0.22 12.38
CA LEU A 52 -0.39 0.72 11.31
C LEU A 52 -0.84 2.14 11.67
N LEU A 53 -1.97 2.26 12.35
CA LEU A 53 -2.51 3.54 12.80
C LEU A 53 -1.56 4.23 13.78
N GLU A 54 -1.06 3.50 14.79
CA GLU A 54 -0.12 4.03 15.80
C GLU A 54 1.17 4.57 15.16
N VAL A 55 1.69 3.86 14.14
CA VAL A 55 2.86 4.32 13.40
C VAL A 55 2.53 5.56 12.59
N MET A 56 1.43 5.57 11.82
CA MET A 56 1.05 6.72 11.01
C MET A 56 0.74 7.96 11.85
N ASP A 57 0.20 7.80 13.06
CA ASP A 57 -0.10 8.90 13.99
C ASP A 57 1.15 9.48 14.67
N SER A 58 2.20 8.67 14.83
CA SER A 58 3.49 9.09 15.41
C SER A 58 4.48 9.64 14.38
N GLN A 59 4.23 9.43 13.09
CA GLN A 59 5.07 9.93 12.01
C GLN A 59 5.10 11.47 11.95
N PRO A 60 6.28 12.08 11.70
CA PRO A 60 6.33 13.49 11.33
C PRO A 60 5.63 13.68 9.97
N ARG A 61 5.18 14.92 9.70
CA ARG A 61 4.37 15.26 8.52
C ARG A 61 4.98 14.76 7.21
N ASP A 62 6.30 14.85 7.06
CA ASP A 62 7.00 14.49 5.82
C ASP A 62 7.01 12.96 5.61
N GLU A 63 7.18 12.18 6.68
CA GLU A 63 7.10 10.72 6.63
C GLU A 63 5.66 10.26 6.41
N LEU A 64 4.69 10.87 7.09
CA LEU A 64 3.27 10.60 6.85
C LEU A 64 2.87 10.86 5.40
N GLN A 65 3.41 11.93 4.79
CA GLN A 65 3.18 12.21 3.36
C GLN A 65 3.73 11.09 2.46
N LYS A 66 4.90 10.54 2.77
CA LYS A 66 5.48 9.41 2.02
C LYS A 66 4.65 8.13 2.18
N THR A 67 4.20 7.84 3.40
CA THR A 67 3.32 6.70 3.70
C THR A 67 2.01 6.81 2.91
N LEU A 68 1.33 7.96 2.98
CA LEU A 68 0.08 8.22 2.26
C LEU A 68 0.27 8.15 0.74
N ARG A 69 1.40 8.66 0.23
CA ARG A 69 1.75 8.54 -1.20
C ARG A 69 1.93 7.10 -1.63
N THR A 70 2.56 6.30 -0.79
CA THR A 70 2.77 4.87 -1.05
C THR A 70 1.43 4.14 -1.05
N MET A 71 0.59 4.36 -0.03
CA MET A 71 -0.76 3.81 0.05
C MET A 71 -1.60 4.20 -1.17
N TYR A 72 -1.56 5.46 -1.61
CA TYR A 72 -2.27 5.92 -2.80
C TYR A 72 -1.80 5.22 -4.09
N ARG A 73 -0.48 5.02 -4.25
CA ARG A 73 0.06 4.28 -5.41
C ARG A 73 -0.39 2.83 -5.41
N LEU A 74 -0.25 2.14 -4.27
CA LEU A 74 -0.67 0.74 -4.15
C LEU A 74 -2.18 0.59 -4.37
N ASN A 75 -2.98 1.50 -3.85
CA ASN A 75 -4.42 1.52 -4.06
C ASN A 75 -4.82 1.75 -5.52
N ARG A 76 -4.00 2.50 -6.27
CA ARG A 76 -4.23 2.72 -7.70
C ARG A 76 -3.85 1.49 -8.52
N ASP A 77 -2.71 0.89 -8.21
CA ASP A 77 -2.10 -0.19 -9.01
C ASP A 77 -2.69 -1.57 -8.66
N TYR A 78 -3.24 -1.74 -7.45
CA TYR A 78 -3.90 -2.95 -6.95
C TYR A 78 -5.31 -2.59 -6.43
N ASP A 79 -5.54 -2.72 -5.12
CA ASP A 79 -6.75 -2.29 -4.42
C ASP A 79 -6.40 -1.80 -3.00
N PHE A 80 -7.41 -1.32 -2.25
CA PHE A 80 -7.20 -0.78 -0.90
C PHE A 80 -6.75 -1.84 0.10
N GLU A 81 -7.33 -3.02 0.05
CA GLU A 81 -7.04 -4.10 1.00
C GLU A 81 -5.62 -4.63 0.82
N THR A 82 -5.19 -4.85 -0.42
CA THR A 82 -3.82 -5.25 -0.77
C THR A 82 -2.83 -4.16 -0.36
N ALA A 83 -3.15 -2.89 -0.60
CA ALA A 83 -2.32 -1.77 -0.16
C ALA A 83 -2.14 -1.75 1.37
N LEU A 84 -3.21 -1.99 2.12
CA LEU A 84 -3.21 -2.01 3.57
C LEU A 84 -2.37 -3.17 4.10
N ARG A 85 -2.63 -4.39 3.61
CA ARG A 85 -1.87 -5.59 3.99
C ARG A 85 -0.38 -5.44 3.67
N ALA A 86 -0.03 -4.87 2.52
CA ALA A 86 1.36 -4.65 2.14
C ALA A 86 2.09 -3.69 3.08
N LEU A 87 1.41 -2.66 3.57
CA LEU A 87 1.96 -1.72 4.55
C LEU A 87 2.08 -2.36 5.94
N GLU A 88 1.08 -3.13 6.38
CA GLU A 88 1.14 -3.89 7.64
C GLU A 88 2.28 -4.92 7.64
N GLU A 89 2.46 -5.64 6.54
CA GLU A 89 3.53 -6.61 6.41
C GLU A 89 4.90 -5.93 6.37
N GLY A 90 4.99 -4.74 5.76
CA GLY A 90 6.19 -3.89 5.80
C GLY A 90 6.56 -3.47 7.22
N LEU A 91 5.56 -3.14 8.05
CA LEU A 91 5.76 -2.87 9.48
C LEU A 91 6.24 -4.11 10.23
N ARG A 92 5.62 -5.27 9.98
CA ARG A 92 5.97 -6.54 10.63
C ARG A 92 7.43 -6.95 10.35
N ILE A 93 7.92 -6.71 9.14
CA ILE A 93 9.30 -7.02 8.71
C ILE A 93 10.31 -5.96 9.22
N ASN A 94 9.86 -4.99 10.03
CA ASN A 94 10.65 -3.98 10.70
C ASN A 94 11.29 -2.96 9.74
N ARG A 95 10.48 -2.42 8.82
CA ARG A 95 10.82 -1.24 8.01
C ARG A 95 9.78 -0.16 8.26
N THR A 96 10.07 0.77 9.17
CA THR A 96 9.34 2.04 9.29
C THR A 96 9.34 2.87 8.00
N ASN A 97 10.20 2.48 7.05
CA ASN A 97 10.22 2.95 5.68
C ASN A 97 9.32 2.09 4.80
N PHE A 98 8.13 2.60 4.51
CA PHE A 98 7.13 1.98 3.63
C PHE A 98 7.54 1.90 2.14
N HIS A 99 8.78 2.27 1.79
CA HIS A 99 9.27 2.28 0.42
C HIS A 99 9.24 0.91 -0.26
N ASP A 100 9.35 -0.18 0.50
CA ASP A 100 9.32 -1.55 -0.02
C ASP A 100 7.92 -2.17 -0.12
N ALA A 101 6.87 -1.44 0.28
CA ALA A 101 5.51 -1.96 0.28
C ALA A 101 5.01 -2.35 -1.12
N ALA A 102 5.57 -1.78 -2.19
CA ALA A 102 5.28 -2.20 -3.57
C ALA A 102 5.76 -3.61 -3.88
N ALA A 103 6.94 -4.01 -3.39
CA ALA A 103 7.43 -5.37 -3.57
C ALA A 103 6.57 -6.38 -2.81
N LEU A 104 6.12 -6.02 -1.61
CA LEU A 104 5.20 -6.84 -0.80
C LEU A 104 3.83 -6.98 -1.48
N ALA A 105 3.25 -5.88 -1.97
CA ALA A 105 1.99 -5.92 -2.71
C ALA A 105 2.08 -6.81 -3.96
N ALA A 106 3.13 -6.62 -4.78
CA ALA A 106 3.36 -7.45 -5.96
C ALA A 106 3.51 -8.94 -5.60
N ARG A 107 4.20 -9.25 -4.50
CA ARG A 107 4.37 -10.63 -4.03
C ARG A 107 3.05 -11.22 -3.55
N MET A 108 2.25 -10.46 -2.79
CA MET A 108 0.92 -10.86 -2.31
C MET A 108 -0.01 -11.20 -3.49
N THR A 109 -0.03 -10.37 -4.53
CA THR A 109 -0.93 -10.58 -5.68
C THR A 109 -0.45 -11.66 -6.66
N GLY A 110 0.87 -11.84 -6.81
CA GLY A 110 1.42 -12.76 -7.80
C GLY A 110 1.66 -14.18 -7.28
N TYR A 111 2.28 -14.30 -6.11
CA TYR A 111 2.86 -15.57 -5.64
C TYR A 111 2.44 -15.97 -4.23
N GLY A 112 1.89 -15.04 -3.44
CA GLY A 112 1.61 -15.24 -2.02
C GLY A 112 2.83 -14.97 -1.13
N LEU A 113 2.59 -14.56 0.13
CA LEU A 113 3.64 -14.19 1.09
C LEU A 113 4.46 -15.38 1.60
N SER A 114 3.83 -16.54 1.75
CA SER A 114 4.45 -17.73 2.36
C SER A 114 5.13 -18.64 1.34
N THR A 115 5.13 -18.27 0.06
CA THR A 115 5.71 -19.08 -1.01
C THR A 115 7.23 -18.92 -0.98
N ALA A 116 7.93 -20.03 -0.73
CA ALA A 116 9.37 -20.07 -0.77
C ALA A 116 9.88 -19.56 -2.12
N PRO A 117 11.03 -18.85 -2.17
CA PRO A 117 11.67 -18.54 -3.43
C PRO A 117 11.94 -19.85 -4.18
N GLU A 118 11.71 -19.86 -5.50
CA GLU A 118 12.18 -20.96 -6.33
C GLU A 118 13.71 -21.08 -6.17
N GLN A 119 14.24 -22.31 -6.18
CA GLN A 119 15.68 -22.50 -6.16
C GLN A 119 16.28 -21.84 -7.40
N GLY A 120 16.93 -20.70 -7.19
CA GLY A 120 17.63 -19.98 -8.24
C GLY A 120 18.86 -20.78 -8.73
N PRO A 121 19.40 -20.40 -9.89
CA PRO A 121 20.66 -20.96 -10.36
C PRO A 121 21.78 -20.74 -9.35
N ASP A 122 22.73 -21.68 -9.29
CA ASP A 122 23.88 -21.59 -8.40
C ASP A 122 24.80 -20.42 -8.79
N LEU A 123 24.80 -19.36 -7.98
CA LEU A 123 25.58 -18.16 -8.25
C LEU A 123 27.03 -18.23 -7.77
N ARG A 124 27.47 -19.34 -7.14
CA ARG A 124 28.85 -19.50 -6.62
C ARG A 124 29.93 -19.37 -7.71
N HIS A 125 29.58 -19.59 -8.98
CA HIS A 125 30.48 -19.36 -10.11
C HIS A 125 30.85 -17.88 -10.30
N TYR A 126 29.97 -16.95 -9.94
CA TYR A 126 30.25 -15.51 -10.03
C TYR A 126 31.17 -15.03 -8.91
N ASP A 127 31.12 -15.68 -7.74
CA ASP A 127 32.03 -15.35 -6.63
C ASP A 127 33.49 -15.56 -7.07
N GLN A 128 33.79 -16.61 -7.85
CA GLN A 128 35.14 -16.87 -8.38
C GLN A 128 35.61 -15.77 -9.36
N LEU A 129 34.69 -15.21 -10.15
CA LEU A 129 34.96 -14.10 -11.07
C LEU A 129 35.17 -12.76 -10.34
N LEU A 130 34.45 -12.52 -9.24
CA LEU A 130 34.61 -11.32 -8.42
C LEU A 130 35.93 -11.33 -7.64
N HIS A 131 36.38 -12.49 -7.16
CA HIS A 131 37.65 -12.61 -6.44
C HIS A 131 38.87 -12.55 -7.37
N SER A 132 38.75 -12.97 -8.64
CA SER A 132 39.85 -12.93 -9.62
C SER A 132 40.06 -11.55 -10.26
N GLY A 133 39.14 -10.60 -10.10
CA GLY A 133 39.27 -9.22 -10.60
C GLY A 133 39.97 -8.24 -9.64
N GLY A 134 40.14 -8.62 -8.36
CA GLY A 134 40.71 -7.77 -7.31
C GLY A 134 42.23 -7.85 -7.17
N ASP A 135 42.86 -8.84 -7.81
CA ASP A 135 44.30 -9.11 -7.69
C ASP A 135 45.00 -8.80 -9.01
N ARG A 136 45.04 -7.51 -9.37
CA ARG A 136 46.02 -7.01 -10.35
C ARG A 136 47.19 -6.42 -9.58
N PRO A 137 48.35 -7.09 -9.54
CA PRO A 137 49.56 -6.45 -9.05
C PRO A 137 49.93 -5.27 -9.95
N CYS A 138 50.36 -4.19 -9.31
CA CYS A 138 50.84 -2.94 -9.90
C CYS A 138 51.99 -3.14 -10.88
#